data_AF-A0A5Q0HE77-F1
#
_entry.id   AF-A0A5Q0HE77-F1
#
_cell.length_a   1.000
_cell.length_b   1.000
_cell.length_c   1.000
_cell.angle_alpha   90.00
_cell.angle_beta   90.00
_cell.angle_gamma   90.00
#
_symmetry.space_group_name_H-M   'P 1'
#
loop_
_entity.id
_entity.type
_entity.pdbx_description
1 polymer ?
#
loop_
_entity_poly.entity_id
_entity_poly.type
_entity_poly.pdbx_seq_one_letter_code
_entity_poly.pdbx_strand_id
1 'polypeptide(L)'
;MVADVEVRRDLGDAADLDISDQTTYAWRRQELVDTGQMPGTTSTDNAELVAARRGIAELEAEVAVHRRAAELLKEGSTPQDGTRRSR
;
A
#
# COMPACT_ATOMS: atom_id res chain seq x y z
N MET A 1 30.38 27.77 -23.01
CA MET A 1 29.03 28.12 -23.47
C MET A 1 28.10 27.21 -22.71
N VAL A 2 27.68 27.69 -21.54
CA VAL A 2 26.88 26.95 -20.57
C VAL A 2 25.43 26.98 -21.04
N ALA A 3 24.83 25.82 -21.25
CA ALA A 3 23.39 25.67 -21.35
C ALA A 3 23.01 24.70 -20.23
N ASP A 4 23.03 25.22 -19.00
CA ASP A 4 22.59 24.53 -17.80
C ASP A 4 21.55 25.42 -17.12
N VAL A 5 20.43 24.80 -16.74
CA VAL A 5 19.34 25.34 -15.92
C VAL A 5 18.42 26.38 -16.59
N GLU A 6 17.49 25.88 -17.42
CA GLU A 6 16.21 26.56 -17.60
C GLU A 6 15.05 25.56 -17.51
N VAL A 7 14.96 24.89 -16.36
CA VAL A 7 13.72 24.28 -15.88
C VAL A 7 13.38 24.93 -14.53
N ARG A 8 13.29 26.27 -14.51
CA ARG A 8 12.59 26.96 -13.43
C ARG A 8 11.13 27.03 -13.83
N ARG A 9 10.40 25.97 -13.45
CA ARG A 9 8.94 25.89 -13.51
C ARG A 9 8.31 27.18 -12.97
N ASP A 10 7.33 27.71 -13.71
CA ASP A 10 6.32 28.67 -13.29
C ASP A 10 5.37 28.08 -12.23
N LEU A 11 5.90 27.57 -11.12
CA LEU A 11 5.10 27.41 -9.91
C LEU A 11 5.18 28.77 -9.21
N GLY A 12 4.07 29.52 -9.21
CA GLY A 12 3.97 30.76 -8.43
C GLY A 12 4.49 30.56 -7.00
N ASP A 13 5.00 31.62 -6.39
CA ASP A 13 5.61 31.54 -5.07
C ASP A 13 4.67 30.79 -4.10
N ALA A 14 5.18 29.80 -3.38
CA ALA A 14 4.37 28.93 -2.51
C ALA A 14 3.54 29.75 -1.48
N ALA A 15 4.02 30.95 -1.14
CA ALA A 15 3.32 31.93 -0.32
C ALA A 15 2.01 32.44 -0.97
N ASP A 16 1.97 32.57 -2.30
CA ASP A 16 0.77 32.96 -3.05
C ASP A 16 -0.28 31.83 -3.07
N LEU A 17 0.13 30.60 -2.73
CA LEU A 17 -0.72 29.40 -2.68
C LEU A 17 -1.13 29.02 -1.24
N ASP A 18 -0.82 29.85 -0.24
CA ASP A 18 -1.01 29.56 1.19
C ASP A 18 -0.36 28.23 1.63
N ILE A 19 0.74 27.84 0.97
CA ILE A 19 1.49 26.63 1.28
C ILE A 19 2.55 26.98 2.32
N SER A 20 2.52 26.28 3.46
CA SER A 20 3.54 26.42 4.50
C SER A 20 4.94 26.05 3.98
N ASP A 21 5.95 26.80 4.44
CA ASP A 21 7.38 26.51 4.21
C ASP A 21 7.75 25.05 4.54
N GLN A 22 7.09 24.45 5.54
CA GLN A 22 7.33 23.07 5.92
C GLN A 22 6.93 22.08 4.82
N THR A 23 5.81 22.33 4.13
CA THR A 23 5.33 21.50 3.01
C THR A 23 6.28 21.63 1.82
N THR A 24 6.70 22.86 1.50
CA THR A 24 7.67 23.13 0.44
C THR A 24 9.01 22.42 0.71
N TYR A 25 9.50 22.48 1.96
CA TYR A 25 10.71 21.77 2.37
C TYR A 25 10.58 20.25 2.20
N ALA A 26 9.45 19.67 2.63
CA ALA A 26 9.20 18.24 2.51
C ALA A 26 9.20 17.78 1.04
N TRP A 27 8.52 18.52 0.15
CA TRP A 27 8.51 18.23 -1.28
C TRP A 27 9.88 18.36 -1.91
N ARG A 28 10.63 19.41 -1.55
CA ARG A 28 11.98 19.60 -2.09
C ARG A 28 12.92 18.49 -1.66
N ARG A 29 12.81 18.03 -0.42
CA ARG A 29 13.59 16.91 0.10
C ARG A 29 13.21 15.60 -0.59
N GLN A 30 11.93 15.32 -0.80
CA GLN A 30 11.49 14.11 -1.50
C GLN A 30 11.95 14.11 -2.97
N GLU A 31 11.90 15.25 -3.66
CA GLU A 31 12.44 15.36 -5.02
C GLU A 31 13.93 14.99 -5.07
N LEU A 32 14.73 15.45 -4.12
CA LEU A 32 16.16 15.07 -4.04
C LEU A 32 16.36 13.57 -3.80
N VAL A 33 15.42 12.92 -3.10
CA VAL A 33 15.44 11.46 -2.93
C VAL A 33 15.04 10.77 -4.23
N ASP A 34 13.99 11.24 -4.89
CA ASP A 34 13.46 10.67 -6.13
C ASP A 34 14.44 10.80 -7.31
N THR A 35 15.26 11.86 -7.32
CA THR A 35 16.35 12.04 -8.31
C THR A 35 17.66 11.37 -7.90
N GLY A 36 17.71 10.68 -6.74
CA GLY A 36 18.90 9.99 -6.25
C GLY A 36 20.01 10.90 -5.73
N GLN A 37 19.75 12.19 -5.54
CA GLN A 37 20.69 13.17 -4.99
C GLN A 37 20.80 13.09 -3.46
N MET A 38 19.80 12.48 -2.80
CA MET A 38 19.79 12.18 -1.37
C MET A 38 19.37 10.73 -1.12
N PRO A 39 19.91 10.07 -0.08
CA PRO A 39 19.42 8.76 0.32
C PRO A 39 18.01 8.87 0.90
N GLY A 40 17.16 7.89 0.58
CA GLY A 40 15.80 7.78 1.10
C GLY A 40 14.98 6.77 0.30
N THR A 41 13.72 6.58 0.72
CA THR A 41 12.74 5.81 -0.04
C THR A 41 12.16 6.70 -1.12
N THR A 42 12.25 6.27 -2.38
CA THR A 42 11.64 7.03 -3.48
C THR A 42 10.12 6.97 -3.40
N SER A 43 9.45 7.95 -4.00
CA SER A 43 7.99 7.96 -4.11
C SER A 43 7.46 6.71 -4.80
N THR A 44 8.20 6.19 -5.79
CA THR A 44 7.88 4.93 -6.48
C THR A 44 7.99 3.73 -5.56
N ASP A 45 9.11 3.57 -4.86
CA ASP A 45 9.30 2.44 -3.93
C ASP A 45 8.23 2.44 -2.83
N ASN A 46 7.86 3.63 -2.34
CA ASN A 46 6.81 3.76 -1.34
C ASN A 46 5.43 3.37 -1.92
N ALA A 47 5.12 3.78 -3.16
CA ALA A 47 3.88 3.40 -3.82
C ALA A 47 3.78 1.88 -4.00
N GLU A 48 4.87 1.24 -4.42
CA GLU A 48 4.96 -0.22 -4.53
C GLU A 48 4.80 -0.91 -3.17
N LEU A 49 5.45 -0.40 -2.13
CA LEU A 49 5.32 -0.91 -0.77
C LEU A 49 3.87 -0.85 -0.27
N VAL A 50 3.18 0.27 -0.50
CA VAL A 50 1.77 0.43 -0.14
C VAL A 50 0.89 -0.54 -0.91
N ALA A 51 1.12 -0.71 -2.21
CA ALA A 51 0.38 -1.66 -3.03
C ALA A 51 0.57 -3.11 -2.55
N ALA A 52 1.82 -3.49 -2.25
CA ALA A 52 2.13 -4.82 -1.72
C ALA A 52 1.46 -5.08 -0.36
N ARG A 53 1.52 -4.12 0.56
CA ARG A 53 0.86 -4.22 1.87
C ARG A 53 -0.65 -4.39 1.73
N ARG A 54 -1.27 -3.67 0.80
CA ARG A 54 -2.70 -3.82 0.50
C ARG A 54 -3.02 -5.22 -0.03
N GLY A 55 -2.24 -5.71 -0.99
CA GLY A 55 -2.41 -7.06 -1.53
C GLY A 55 -2.26 -8.15 -0.46
N ILE A 56 -1.31 -8.00 0.47
CA ILE A 56 -1.16 -8.91 1.61
C ILE A 56 -2.42 -8.91 2.48
N ALA A 57 -2.93 -7.73 2.85
CA ALA A 57 -4.13 -7.63 3.68
C ALA A 57 -5.37 -8.25 2.99
N GLU A 58 -5.51 -8.07 1.67
CA GLU A 58 -6.57 -8.69 0.88
C GLU A 58 -6.47 -10.22 0.90
N LEU A 59 -5.28 -10.78 0.66
CA LEU A 59 -5.04 -12.23 0.71
C LEU A 59 -5.24 -12.82 2.11
N GLU A 60 -4.82 -12.12 3.16
CA GLU A 60 -5.06 -12.56 4.54
C GLU A 60 -6.55 -12.64 4.86
N ALA A 61 -7.35 -11.69 4.35
CA ALA A 61 -8.81 -11.72 4.47
C ALA A 61 -9.42 -12.91 3.71
N GLU A 62 -8.97 -13.19 2.50
CA GLU A 62 -9.40 -14.37 1.73
C GLU A 62 -9.09 -15.67 2.47
N VAL A 63 -7.87 -15.82 2.99
CA VAL A 63 -7.47 -17.00 3.77
C VAL A 63 -8.35 -17.15 5.02
N ALA A 64 -8.68 -16.06 5.71
CA ALA A 64 -9.56 -16.10 6.87
C ALA A 64 -10.96 -16.60 6.52
N VAL A 65 -11.54 -16.12 5.41
CA VAL A 65 -12.85 -16.58 4.90
C VAL A 65 -12.80 -18.07 4.55
N HIS A 66 -11.77 -18.52 3.83
CA HIS A 66 -11.62 -19.93 3.46
C HIS A 66 -11.46 -20.85 4.66
N ARG A 67 -10.68 -20.45 5.67
CA ARG A 67 -10.53 -21.20 6.92
C ARG A 67 -11.87 -21.31 7.65
N ARG A 68 -12.61 -20.20 7.76
CA ARG A 68 -13.93 -20.20 8.41
C ARG A 68 -14.92 -21.11 7.68
N ALA A 69 -14.93 -21.09 6.35
CA ALA A 69 -15.77 -21.99 5.56
C ALA A 69 -15.40 -23.46 5.77
N ALA A 70 -14.10 -23.78 5.80
CA ALA A 70 -13.63 -25.14 6.04
C ALA A 70 -13.98 -25.66 7.45
N GLU A 71 -13.94 -24.81 8.47
CA GLU A 71 -14.39 -25.14 9.83
C GLU A 71 -15.88 -25.49 9.86
N LEU A 72 -16.73 -24.64 9.27
CA LEU A 72 -18.18 -24.89 9.21
C LEU A 72 -18.52 -26.20 8.49
N LEU A 73 -17.79 -26.54 7.43
CA LEU A 73 -17.96 -27.81 6.73
C LEU A 73 -17.57 -29.02 7.59
N LYS A 74 -16.49 -28.91 8.38
CA LYS A 74 -16.08 -29.96 9.32
C LYS A 74 -17.14 -30.17 10.40
N GLU A 75 -17.67 -29.08 10.98
CA GLU A 75 -18.74 -29.12 11.99
C GLU A 75 -20.02 -29.78 11.45
N GLY A 76 -20.42 -29.45 10.22
CA GLY A 76 -21.60 -30.05 9.57
C GLY A 76 -21.44 -31.51 9.15
N SER A 77 -20.21 -32.04 9.14
CA SER A 77 -19.89 -33.41 8.70
C SER A 77 -19.90 -34.46 9.82
N THR A 78 -20.43 -34.13 11.01
CA THR A 78 -20.66 -35.16 12.04
C THR A 78 -21.46 -36.32 11.42
N PRO A 79 -20.98 -37.58 11.51
CA PRO A 79 -21.74 -38.71 11.01
C PRO A 79 -23.07 -38.72 11.75
N GLN A 80 -24.16 -38.53 11.03
CA GLN A 80 -25.48 -38.76 11.58
C GLN A 80 -25.48 -40.20 12.11
N ASP A 81 -25.48 -40.33 13.44
CA ASP A 81 -25.44 -41.59 14.15
C ASP A 81 -26.46 -42.52 13.50
N GLY A 82 -25.93 -43.54 12.82
CA GLY A 82 -26.71 -44.45 12.01
C GLY A 82 -27.56 -45.29 12.93
N THR A 83 -28.76 -44.81 13.25
CA THR A 83 -29.89 -45.66 13.63
C THR A 83 -30.19 -46.58 12.44
N ARG A 84 -29.42 -47.66 12.32
CA ARG A 84 -29.80 -48.87 11.61
C ARG A 84 -29.85 -50.00 12.63
N ARG A 85 -30.94 -49.99 13.39
CA ARG A 85 -31.53 -51.22 13.93
C ARG A 85 -31.72 -52.19 12.76
N SER A 86 -30.98 -53.27 12.75
CA SER A 86 -31.27 -54.46 11.95
C SER A 86 -31.33 -55.65 12.90
N ARG A 87 -32.41 -56.41 12.79
CA ARG A 87 -32.73 -57.62 13.56
C ARG A 87 -31.72 -58.73 13.35
#